data_AF-A0A1Q9NRL3-F1
#
_entry.id   AF-A0A1Q9NRL3-F1
#
_cell.length_a   1.000
_cell.length_b   1.000
_cell.length_c   1.000
_cell.angle_alpha   90.00
_cell.angle_beta   90.00
_cell.angle_gamma   90.00
#
_symmetry.space_group_name_H-M   'P 1'
#
loop_
_entity.id
_entity.type
_entity.pdbx_description
1 polymer ?
#
loop_
_entity_poly.entity_id
_entity_poly.type
_entity_poly.pdbx_seq_one_letter_code
_entity_poly.pdbx_strand_id
1 'polypeptide(L)'
;MNTNISNEVSDGLKTQFIKHFELLFKQLVILTDKVPQNLLKKKIIDKTILYRAYHILEAIEFYIGVNPEDMEWGKRMNITWGVDREEAVDNKMQNYTINQLKQYSDEIKESTFNVISNENFMNTTNFNWIDNNIDRFTYILRHSN
;
A
#
# COMPACT_ATOMS: atom_id res chain seq x y z
N MET A 1 21.57 -19.54 -25.06
CA MET A 1 20.12 -19.56 -25.39
C MET A 1 19.19 -19.23 -24.20
N ASN A 2 19.67 -18.81 -23.02
CA ASN A 2 18.82 -18.70 -21.80
C ASN A 2 18.52 -17.28 -21.28
N THR A 3 19.19 -16.24 -21.78
CA THR A 3 19.01 -14.87 -21.26
C THR A 3 17.73 -14.21 -21.77
N ASN A 4 17.36 -14.40 -23.04
CA ASN A 4 16.15 -13.80 -23.61
C ASN A 4 14.86 -14.34 -22.97
N ILE A 5 14.77 -15.65 -22.74
CA ILE A 5 13.61 -16.27 -22.08
C ILE A 5 13.51 -15.79 -20.62
N SER A 6 14.64 -15.66 -19.91
CA SER A 6 14.66 -15.13 -18.54
C SER A 6 14.17 -13.68 -18.47
N ASN A 7 14.54 -12.85 -19.44
CA ASN A 7 14.10 -11.46 -19.49
C ASN A 7 12.60 -11.34 -19.84
N GLU A 8 12.12 -12.11 -20.82
CA GLU A 8 10.70 -12.14 -21.19
C GLU A 8 9.79 -12.60 -20.02
N VAL A 9 10.23 -13.60 -19.25
CA VAL A 9 9.50 -14.06 -18.05
C VAL A 9 9.49 -12.98 -16.96
N SER A 10 10.64 -12.34 -16.73
CA SER A 10 10.75 -11.20 -15.79
C SER A 10 9.80 -10.06 -16.18
N ASP A 11 9.82 -9.63 -17.43
CA ASP A 11 8.99 -8.52 -17.92
C ASP A 11 7.50 -8.87 -17.90
N GLY A 12 7.16 -10.12 -18.20
CA GLY A 12 5.82 -10.65 -18.05
C GLY A 12 5.31 -10.56 -16.60
N LEU A 13 6.12 -10.98 -15.63
CA LEU A 13 5.76 -10.90 -14.21
C LEU A 13 5.63 -9.46 -13.73
N LYS A 14 6.58 -8.57 -14.06
CA LYS A 14 6.49 -7.13 -13.74
C LYS A 14 5.19 -6.53 -14.29
N THR A 15 4.86 -6.84 -15.54
CA THR A 15 3.61 -6.39 -16.17
C THR A 15 2.38 -6.88 -15.42
N GLN A 16 2.37 -8.14 -14.93
CA GLN A 16 1.26 -8.64 -14.12
C GLN A 16 1.15 -7.90 -12.79
N PHE A 17 2.26 -7.69 -12.07
CA PHE A 17 2.23 -6.91 -10.83
C PHE A 17 1.71 -5.50 -11.06
N ILE A 18 2.22 -4.79 -12.08
CA ILE A 18 1.75 -3.44 -12.43
C ILE A 18 0.24 -3.45 -12.64
N LYS A 19 -0.30 -4.38 -13.44
CA LYS A 19 -1.76 -4.48 -13.68
C LYS A 19 -2.56 -4.71 -12.40
N HIS A 20 -2.10 -5.57 -11.50
CA HIS A 20 -2.81 -5.84 -10.24
C HIS A 20 -2.82 -4.61 -9.33
N PHE A 21 -1.69 -3.91 -9.22
CA PHE A 21 -1.61 -2.67 -8.46
C PHE A 21 -2.41 -1.54 -9.11
N GLU A 22 -2.42 -1.42 -10.44
CA GLU A 22 -3.29 -0.48 -11.15
C GLU A 22 -4.77 -0.71 -10.81
N LEU A 23 -5.21 -1.97 -10.75
CA LEU A 23 -6.56 -2.33 -10.34
C LEU A 23 -6.83 -1.93 -8.88
N LEU A 24 -5.89 -2.20 -7.96
CA LEU A 24 -6.00 -1.82 -6.56
C LEU A 24 -6.13 -0.29 -6.41
N PHE A 25 -5.25 0.49 -7.04
CA PHE A 25 -5.31 1.95 -6.99
C PHE A 25 -6.59 2.49 -7.66
N LYS A 26 -7.06 1.85 -8.73
CA LYS A 26 -8.36 2.20 -9.34
C LYS A 26 -9.53 1.94 -8.39
N GLN A 27 -9.49 0.87 -7.60
CA GLN A 27 -10.50 0.60 -6.57
C GLN A 27 -10.46 1.66 -5.47
N LEU A 28 -9.27 2.11 -5.05
CA LEU A 28 -9.12 3.23 -4.11
C LEU A 28 -9.67 4.54 -4.68
N VAL A 29 -9.43 4.84 -5.95
CA VAL A 29 -10.04 6.01 -6.62
C VAL A 29 -11.57 5.90 -6.62
N ILE A 30 -12.13 4.76 -7.02
CA ILE A 30 -13.58 4.52 -7.00
C ILE A 30 -14.14 4.71 -5.58
N LEU A 31 -13.44 4.18 -4.57
CA LEU A 31 -13.80 4.33 -3.17
C LEU A 31 -13.88 5.81 -2.78
N THR A 32 -12.86 6.60 -3.15
CA THR A 32 -12.78 8.03 -2.80
C THR A 32 -13.72 8.93 -3.61
N ASP A 33 -14.07 8.56 -4.84
CA ASP A 33 -14.87 9.39 -5.74
C ASP A 33 -16.37 9.08 -5.70
N LYS A 34 -16.73 7.81 -5.49
CA LYS A 34 -18.10 7.33 -5.66
C LYS A 34 -18.81 6.98 -4.36
N VAL A 35 -18.07 6.74 -3.27
CA VAL A 35 -18.69 6.38 -2.00
C VAL A 35 -18.97 7.65 -1.18
N PRO A 36 -20.22 7.88 -0.75
CA PRO A 36 -20.56 8.97 0.15
C PRO A 36 -19.68 9.02 1.40
N GLN A 37 -19.25 10.23 1.78
CA GLN A 37 -18.30 10.42 2.89
C GLN A 37 -18.81 9.85 4.23
N ASN A 38 -20.12 9.94 4.48
CA ASN A 38 -20.74 9.36 5.67
C ASN A 38 -20.62 7.82 5.73
N LEU A 39 -20.61 7.14 4.57
CA LEU A 39 -20.38 5.70 4.50
C LEU A 39 -18.90 5.35 4.68
N LEU A 40 -17.98 6.17 4.15
CA LEU A 40 -16.54 5.98 4.35
C LEU A 40 -16.14 6.07 5.83
N LYS A 41 -16.81 6.93 6.60
CA LYS A 41 -16.60 7.11 8.04
C LYS A 41 -17.42 6.16 8.92
N LYS A 42 -18.28 5.32 8.33
CA LYS A 42 -19.04 4.32 9.07
C LYS A 42 -18.12 3.18 9.50
N LYS A 43 -18.16 2.81 10.79
CA LYS A 43 -17.46 1.62 11.28
C LYS A 43 -18.10 0.35 10.71
N ILE A 44 -17.28 -0.55 10.19
CA ILE A 44 -17.64 -1.91 9.81
C ILE A 44 -16.82 -2.84 10.67
N ILE A 45 -17.50 -3.56 11.57
CA ILE A 45 -16.91 -4.32 12.69
C ILE A 45 -16.23 -3.35 13.66
N ASP A 46 -14.94 -3.09 13.48
CA ASP A 46 -14.08 -2.35 14.41
C ASP A 46 -13.50 -1.07 13.78
N LYS A 47 -13.30 -1.05 12.45
CA LYS A 47 -12.66 0.05 11.72
C LYS A 47 -13.56 0.65 10.64
N THR A 48 -13.33 1.93 10.34
CA THR A 48 -14.02 2.61 9.23
C THR A 48 -13.46 2.17 7.88
N ILE A 49 -14.22 2.36 6.81
CA ILE A 49 -13.72 2.07 5.45
C ILE A 49 -12.52 2.97 5.13
N LEU A 50 -12.58 4.25 5.55
CA LEU A 50 -11.50 5.19 5.39
C LEU A 50 -10.21 4.73 6.08
N TYR A 51 -10.32 4.19 7.30
CA TYR A 51 -9.18 3.61 8.01
C TYR A 51 -8.58 2.42 7.25
N ARG A 52 -9.42 1.50 6.75
CA ARG A 52 -8.95 0.32 6.01
C ARG A 52 -8.21 0.73 4.74
N ALA A 53 -8.72 1.71 4.00
CA ALA A 53 -8.05 2.23 2.82
C ALA A 53 -6.70 2.90 3.15
N TYR A 54 -6.64 3.68 4.22
CA TYR A 54 -5.39 4.25 4.72
C TYR A 54 -4.39 3.15 5.11
N HIS A 55 -4.86 2.12 5.83
CA HIS A 55 -4.01 1.02 6.28
C HIS A 55 -3.43 0.19 5.11
N ILE A 56 -4.20 0.00 4.03
CA ILE A 56 -3.70 -0.64 2.80
C ILE A 56 -2.52 0.17 2.23
N LEU A 57 -2.64 1.50 2.17
CA LEU A 57 -1.57 2.36 1.68
C LEU A 57 -0.33 2.33 2.58
N GLU A 58 -0.50 2.34 3.90
CA GLU A 58 0.62 2.17 4.84
C GLU A 58 1.30 0.81 4.69
N ALA A 59 0.53 -0.26 4.51
CA ALA A 59 1.10 -1.58 4.26
C ALA A 59 1.93 -1.57 2.98
N ILE A 60 1.42 -0.98 1.89
CA ILE A 60 2.19 -0.85 0.66
C ILE A 60 3.47 -0.03 0.91
N GLU A 61 3.38 1.15 1.55
CA GLU A 61 4.54 2.00 1.88
C GLU A 61 5.61 1.22 2.64
N PHE A 62 5.21 0.46 3.67
CA PHE A 62 6.10 -0.37 4.46
C PHE A 62 6.84 -1.39 3.60
N TYR A 63 6.11 -2.15 2.78
CA TYR A 63 6.72 -3.23 2.00
C TYR A 63 7.48 -2.73 0.77
N ILE A 64 7.23 -1.53 0.25
CA ILE A 64 8.03 -0.96 -0.85
C ILE A 64 9.25 -0.17 -0.36
N GLY A 65 9.29 0.18 0.93
CA GLY A 65 10.36 0.97 1.55
C GLY A 65 11.75 0.32 1.44
N VAL A 66 12.77 1.18 1.40
CA VAL A 66 14.19 0.77 1.44
C VAL A 66 14.61 0.43 2.87
N ASN A 67 14.17 1.26 3.83
CA ASN A 67 14.39 1.06 5.26
C ASN A 67 13.03 0.93 5.98
N PRO A 68 12.32 -0.20 5.81
CA PRO A 68 11.00 -0.42 6.42
C PRO A 68 11.03 -0.34 7.94
N GLU A 69 12.18 -0.66 8.56
CA GLU A 69 12.44 -0.55 9.99
C GLU A 69 12.27 0.88 10.51
N ASP A 70 12.52 1.88 9.66
CA ASP A 70 12.44 3.30 10.01
C ASP A 70 11.01 3.86 9.84
N MET A 71 10.06 3.04 9.34
CA MET A 71 8.70 3.51 9.10
C MET A 71 7.94 3.71 10.42
N GLU A 72 7.51 4.94 10.65
CA GLU A 72 6.60 5.30 11.74
C GLU A 72 5.15 5.12 11.29
N TRP A 73 4.55 3.98 11.64
CA TRP A 73 3.13 3.73 11.42
C TRP A 73 2.27 4.84 12.03
N GLY A 74 1.27 5.31 11.29
CA GLY A 74 0.34 6.33 11.75
C GLY A 74 0.88 7.76 11.73
N LYS A 75 2.14 7.99 11.33
CA LYS A 75 2.78 9.33 11.33
C LYS A 75 1.98 10.38 10.58
N ARG A 76 1.45 10.05 9.39
CA ARG A 76 0.65 10.97 8.57
C ARG A 76 -0.64 11.39 9.25
N MET A 77 -1.13 10.57 10.17
CA MET A 77 -2.30 10.80 11.01
C MET A 77 -1.95 11.42 12.36
N ASN A 78 -0.67 11.69 12.61
CA ASN A 78 -0.15 12.04 13.92
C ASN A 78 -0.54 10.98 14.99
N ILE A 79 -0.64 9.71 14.61
CA ILE A 79 -0.88 8.59 15.52
C ILE A 79 0.46 8.11 16.07
N THR A 80 0.54 7.93 17.38
CA THR A 80 1.69 7.35 18.08
C THR A 80 1.26 6.02 18.71
N TRP A 81 1.59 4.91 18.05
CA TRP A 81 1.24 3.58 18.54
C TRP A 81 1.87 3.28 19.90
N GLY A 82 1.12 2.60 20.77
CA GLY A 82 1.52 2.34 22.16
C GLY A 82 1.33 3.52 23.11
N VAL A 83 1.10 4.74 22.59
CA VAL A 83 0.80 5.94 23.38
C VAL A 83 -0.67 6.35 23.22
N ASP A 84 -1.14 6.45 21.99
CA ASP A 84 -2.52 6.81 21.71
C ASP A 84 -3.47 5.67 22.08
N ARG A 85 -4.50 6.01 22.87
CA ARG A 85 -5.64 5.11 23.11
C ARG A 85 -6.52 5.01 21.88
N GLU A 86 -7.32 3.96 21.78
CA GLU A 86 -8.22 3.72 20.65
C GLU A 86 -9.12 4.92 20.33
N GLU A 87 -9.67 5.60 21.35
CA GLU A 87 -10.49 6.80 21.17
C GLU A 87 -9.71 7.96 20.52
N ALA A 88 -8.43 8.14 20.87
CA ALA A 88 -7.58 9.17 20.27
C ALA A 88 -7.28 8.84 18.80
N VAL A 89 -7.02 7.57 18.49
CA VAL A 89 -6.85 7.08 17.11
C VAL A 89 -8.13 7.30 16.31
N ASP A 90 -9.29 6.93 16.85
CA ASP A 90 -10.58 7.13 16.22
C ASP A 90 -10.84 8.61 15.92
N ASN A 91 -10.57 9.51 16.88
CA ASN A 91 -10.72 10.95 16.68
C ASN A 91 -9.79 11.50 15.58
N LYS A 92 -8.53 11.06 15.53
CA LYS A 92 -7.59 11.44 14.45
C LYS A 92 -8.11 10.94 13.10
N MET A 93 -8.62 9.71 13.03
CA MET A 93 -9.19 9.15 11.82
C MET A 93 -10.50 9.80 11.37
N GLN A 94 -11.31 10.32 12.29
CA GLN A 94 -12.49 11.13 11.94
C GLN A 94 -12.09 12.44 11.25
N ASN A 95 -10.94 13.00 11.58
CA ASN A 95 -10.40 14.21 10.96
C ASN A 95 -9.66 13.92 9.64
N TYR A 96 -9.35 12.66 9.34
CA TYR A 96 -8.78 12.30 8.05
C TYR A 96 -9.78 12.57 6.92
N THR A 97 -9.29 13.16 5.85
CA THR A 97 -10.09 13.57 4.71
C THR A 97 -9.84 12.65 3.51
N ILE A 98 -10.84 12.60 2.62
CA ILE A 98 -10.73 11.88 1.35
C ILE A 98 -9.58 12.44 0.50
N ASN A 99 -9.36 13.76 0.52
CA ASN A 99 -8.28 14.39 -0.24
C ASN A 99 -6.90 13.96 0.26
N GLN A 100 -6.71 13.82 1.57
CA GLN A 100 -5.46 13.28 2.12
C GLN A 100 -5.27 11.81 1.71
N LEU A 101 -6.34 11.00 1.69
CA LEU A 101 -6.25 9.61 1.21
C LEU A 101 -5.87 9.54 -0.27
N LYS A 102 -6.46 10.41 -1.11
CA LYS A 102 -6.11 10.50 -2.54
C LYS A 102 -4.67 10.88 -2.75
N GLN A 103 -4.21 11.95 -2.09
CA GLN A 103 -2.82 12.38 -2.17
C GLN A 103 -1.86 11.24 -1.76
N TYR A 104 -2.15 10.57 -0.66
CA TYR A 104 -1.33 9.46 -0.20
C TYR A 104 -1.36 8.28 -1.20
N SER A 105 -2.53 7.98 -1.78
CA SER A 105 -2.67 6.96 -2.82
C SER A 105 -1.82 7.27 -4.05
N ASP A 106 -1.74 8.53 -4.48
CA ASP A 106 -0.95 8.93 -5.64
C ASP A 106 0.56 8.80 -5.36
N GLU A 107 1.03 9.27 -4.19
CA GLU A 107 2.42 9.14 -3.74
C GLU A 107 2.87 7.66 -3.69
N ILE A 108 2.01 6.80 -3.12
CA ILE A 108 2.29 5.37 -3.00
C ILE A 108 2.22 4.66 -4.34
N LYS A 109 1.29 5.04 -5.22
CA LYS A 109 1.21 4.50 -6.59
C LYS A 109 2.48 4.74 -7.37
N GLU A 110 2.98 5.98 -7.38
CA GLU A 110 4.22 6.33 -8.06
C GLU A 110 5.40 5.52 -7.51
N SER A 111 5.55 5.50 -6.19
CA SER A 111 6.62 4.74 -5.52
C SER A 111 6.56 3.25 -5.82
N THR A 112 5.36 2.67 -5.81
CA THR A 112 5.12 1.25 -6.10
C THR A 112 5.57 0.89 -7.52
N PHE A 113 5.17 1.69 -8.52
CA PHE A 113 5.51 1.42 -9.91
C PHE A 113 7.00 1.64 -10.20
N ASN A 114 7.63 2.61 -9.54
CA ASN A 114 9.08 2.81 -9.63
C ASN A 114 9.84 1.58 -9.12
N VAL A 115 9.39 0.97 -8.01
CA VAL A 115 10.03 -0.25 -7.48
C VAL A 115 9.80 -1.46 -8.38
N ILE A 116 8.57 -1.66 -8.89
CA ILE A 116 8.28 -2.80 -9.78
C ILE A 116 9.03 -2.69 -11.12
N SER A 117 9.14 -1.47 -11.65
CA SER A 117 9.83 -1.21 -12.92
C SER A 117 11.35 -1.31 -12.79
N ASN A 118 11.89 -1.32 -11.57
CA ASN A 118 13.32 -1.44 -11.33
C ASN A 118 13.88 -2.74 -11.95
N GLU A 119 15.05 -2.66 -12.56
CA GLU A 119 15.72 -3.83 -13.15
C GLU A 119 15.97 -4.93 -12.11
N ASN A 120 16.23 -4.55 -10.85
CA ASN A 120 16.49 -5.45 -9.74
C ASN A 120 15.22 -6.01 -9.07
N PHE A 121 14.02 -5.77 -9.62
CA PHE A 121 12.78 -6.30 -9.05
C PHE A 121 12.77 -7.83 -8.91
N MET A 122 13.51 -8.56 -9.75
CA MET A 122 13.58 -10.03 -9.65
C MET A 122 14.59 -10.52 -8.60
N ASN A 123 15.39 -9.62 -8.01
CA ASN A 123 16.46 -9.98 -7.09
C ASN A 123 15.95 -10.17 -5.65
N THR A 124 16.80 -10.76 -4.82
CA THR A 124 16.64 -10.78 -3.37
C THR A 124 16.57 -9.36 -2.82
N THR A 125 15.84 -9.19 -1.73
CA THR A 125 15.65 -7.90 -1.08
C THR A 125 16.36 -7.88 0.27
N ASN A 126 16.73 -6.71 0.76
CA ASN A 126 17.26 -6.51 2.12
C ASN A 126 16.13 -6.38 3.16
N PHE A 127 14.94 -6.88 2.83
CA PHE A 127 13.76 -6.80 3.68
C PHE A 127 13.77 -7.96 4.68
N ASN A 128 13.87 -7.66 5.97
CA ASN A 128 14.21 -8.64 7.02
C ASN A 128 13.19 -9.78 7.22
N TRP A 129 11.98 -9.70 6.65
CA TRP A 129 10.93 -10.72 6.80
C TRP A 129 10.62 -11.53 5.54
N ILE A 130 11.10 -11.10 4.36
CA ILE A 130 10.76 -11.73 3.08
C ILE A 130 11.98 -11.68 2.16
N ASP A 131 12.45 -12.84 1.71
CA ASP A 131 13.75 -12.99 1.06
C ASP A 131 13.84 -12.39 -0.35
N ASN A 132 12.71 -12.21 -1.04
CA ASN A 132 12.69 -11.68 -2.40
C ASN A 132 11.51 -10.74 -2.66
N ASN A 133 11.69 -9.90 -3.68
CA ASN A 133 10.70 -8.91 -4.09
C ASN A 133 9.40 -9.54 -4.61
N ILE A 134 9.44 -10.68 -5.31
CA ILE A 134 8.23 -11.31 -5.86
C ILE A 134 7.30 -11.73 -4.72
N ASP A 135 7.82 -12.40 -3.69
CA ASP A 135 7.07 -12.81 -2.52
C ASP A 135 6.57 -11.60 -1.73
N ARG A 136 7.39 -10.56 -1.64
CA ARG A 136 7.04 -9.30 -0.97
C ARG A 136 5.84 -8.65 -1.65
N PHE A 137 5.87 -8.47 -2.97
CA PHE A 137 4.76 -7.86 -3.71
C PHE A 137 3.54 -8.77 -3.80
N THR A 138 3.73 -10.10 -3.83
CA THR A 138 2.62 -11.07 -3.73
C THR A 138 1.93 -10.98 -2.37
N TYR A 139 2.70 -10.82 -1.30
CA TYR A 139 2.17 -10.62 0.05
C TYR A 139 1.34 -9.33 0.12
N ILE A 140 1.85 -8.21 -0.41
CA ILE A 140 1.13 -6.93 -0.45
C ILE A 140 -0.22 -7.10 -1.14
N LEU A 141 -0.24 -7.70 -2.34
CA LEU A 141 -1.47 -7.93 -3.09
C LEU A 141 -2.46 -8.80 -2.32
N ARG A 142 -1.99 -9.87 -1.66
CA ARG A 142 -2.84 -10.71 -0.80
C ARG A 142 -3.40 -9.94 0.39
N HIS A 143 -2.62 -9.05 0.98
CA HIS A 143 -3.03 -8.26 2.15
C HIS A 143 -4.03 -7.15 1.78
N SER A 144 -4.08 -6.75 0.51
CA SER A 144 -4.86 -5.60 0.04
C SER A 144 -6.19 -5.99 -0.64
N ASN A 145 -6.47 -7.30 -0.79
CA ASN A 145 -7.68 -7.84 -1.41
C ASN A 145 -8.79 -8.16 -0.39
#